data_AF-A0A963Z8J2-F1
#
_entry.id   AF-A0A963Z8J2-F1
#
_cell.length_a   1.000
_cell.length_b   1.000
_cell.length_c   1.000
_cell.angle_alpha   90.00
_cell.angle_beta   90.00
_cell.angle_gamma   90.00
#
_symmetry.space_group_name_H-M   'P 1'
#
loop_
_entity.id
_entity.type
_entity.pdbx_description
1 polymer ?
#
loop_
_entity_poly.entity_id
_entity_poly.type
_entity_poly.pdbx_seq_one_letter_code
_entity_poly.pdbx_strand_id
1 'polypeptide(L)'
;MAGSSRRTRGSRHGLTEMEASRVFQNGISSSGLGRGGGKATLSDDSILVTNFGADAATVSKPITPKSASDLGERMILVPQQLNTNLKDDEVKAFIAEHFRPYLNVVVIVPSTKRAAYWADVATPGMTLLANNLQEGVERLRSSIGNLAALVNKYDGVDLPDDACRLLVIDGVPDTRSLLDRYDQGTLHDSDRTLAGQIQRIEQGMGRGIRSNDDYCAVTLMGPQLIRSLYATGASAHFSPAAAAQVELSRLVSTQVANRGMFAVHEAFYDQWHRDPDWMAAAKNALIEITYSDETTVDPIAKAQRQAFDAVRLRRYDVAETALRAAEAGSTDRRVKGWLLDQIAAAVHPMDPGKSQQILQSAIDSNGIVTKPIGGVVYKRVDTTGMDQARQAIQYLKDTYGGDANRLMIGVNGALNDLMFVREESEAFEQALYELGLHIGFRAQRPEREGVTKLDVLWGIGHGVYLLLRCKSGAVSATISKTYSDEVSGSANWFAKAYDHTFRATPVIVHPSATLDALATPPPNLKVMTKVQIDTLQARVRSFAHSVKDRLNEPAQVRFALSANYLLGEHFVQNNTVVPKKLQ
;
A
#
# COMPACT_ATOMS: atom_id res chain seq x y z
N MET A 1 -48.11 16.17 35.68
CA MET A 1 -48.96 16.23 34.48
C MET A 1 -48.75 17.57 33.82
N ALA A 2 -48.04 17.59 32.70
CA ALA A 2 -47.76 18.78 31.90
C ALA A 2 -48.35 18.57 30.51
N GLY A 3 -49.06 19.56 29.99
CA GLY A 3 -49.51 19.69 28.60
C GLY A 3 -49.83 21.17 28.36
N SER A 4 -49.06 21.85 27.50
CA SER A 4 -49.39 22.13 26.07
C SER A 4 -50.28 23.39 25.94
N SER A 5 -50.09 24.40 25.10
CA SER A 5 -49.21 24.75 23.96
C SER A 5 -49.21 26.29 23.87
N ARG A 6 -48.30 27.04 23.25
CA ARG A 6 -48.04 27.16 21.81
C ARG A 6 -46.85 28.14 21.65
N ARG A 7 -45.80 27.76 20.92
CA ARG A 7 -44.85 28.72 20.30
C ARG A 7 -44.61 28.29 18.86
N THR A 8 -44.71 29.27 17.99
CA THR A 8 -44.59 29.27 16.53
C THR A 8 -43.24 28.74 16.07
N ARG A 9 -43.24 27.73 15.17
CA ARG A 9 -42.05 27.28 14.43
C ARG A 9 -41.83 28.17 13.22
N GLY A 10 -40.70 28.89 13.19
CA GLY A 10 -40.15 29.46 11.96
C GLY A 10 -39.51 28.34 11.13
N SER A 11 -39.88 28.28 9.85
CA SER A 11 -39.32 27.38 8.85
C SER A 11 -37.86 27.76 8.56
N ARG A 12 -36.91 26.90 8.92
CA ARG A 12 -35.57 26.91 8.29
C ARG A 12 -35.72 26.25 6.91
N HIS A 13 -35.65 27.04 5.85
CA HIS A 13 -35.40 26.52 4.51
C HIS A 13 -34.01 25.88 4.52
N GLY A 14 -33.96 24.55 4.38
CA GLY A 14 -32.74 23.85 4.04
C GLY A 14 -32.40 24.18 2.59
N LEU A 15 -31.14 24.53 2.34
CA LEU A 15 -30.59 24.63 1.00
C LEU A 15 -30.85 23.30 0.28
N THR A 16 -31.41 23.37 -0.92
CA THR A 16 -31.59 22.18 -1.76
C THR A 16 -30.22 21.66 -2.21
N GLU A 17 -30.08 20.35 -2.42
CA GLU A 17 -28.84 19.67 -2.89
C GLU A 17 -28.22 20.37 -4.12
N MET A 18 -29.07 20.97 -4.95
CA MET A 18 -28.72 21.72 -6.16
C MET A 18 -28.11 23.11 -5.85
N GLU A 19 -28.54 23.77 -4.78
CA GLU A 19 -27.96 25.04 -4.30
C GLU A 19 -26.65 24.80 -3.55
N ALA A 20 -26.52 23.69 -2.82
CA ALA A 20 -25.25 23.29 -2.21
C ALA A 20 -24.19 23.01 -3.29
N SER A 21 -24.55 22.32 -4.38
CA SER A 21 -23.65 22.04 -5.52
C SER A 21 -23.23 23.32 -6.25
N ARG A 22 -24.15 24.28 -6.47
CA ARG A 22 -23.82 25.62 -7.04
C ARG A 22 -22.96 26.48 -6.12
N VAL A 23 -23.21 26.47 -4.81
CA VAL A 23 -22.41 27.22 -3.83
C VAL A 23 -21.01 26.61 -3.70
N PHE A 24 -20.86 25.29 -3.84
CA PHE A 24 -19.54 24.62 -3.85
C PHE A 24 -18.77 24.86 -5.15
N GLN A 25 -19.44 24.81 -6.32
CA GLN A 25 -18.85 25.13 -7.62
C GLN A 25 -18.36 26.58 -7.67
N ASN A 26 -19.17 27.52 -7.18
CA ASN A 26 -18.76 28.92 -7.11
C ASN A 26 -17.71 29.15 -6.02
N GLY A 27 -17.82 28.48 -4.86
CA GLY A 27 -16.90 28.61 -3.74
C GLY A 27 -15.48 28.14 -4.06
N ILE A 28 -15.30 27.05 -4.80
CA ILE A 28 -13.96 26.61 -5.27
C ILE A 28 -13.44 27.54 -6.38
N SER A 29 -14.31 28.07 -7.24
CA SER A 29 -13.91 29.05 -8.26
C SER A 29 -13.58 30.44 -7.70
N SER A 30 -14.20 30.85 -6.58
CA SER A 30 -14.10 32.22 -6.03
C SER A 30 -13.22 32.33 -4.78
N SER A 31 -13.00 31.25 -4.03
CA SER A 31 -12.06 31.25 -2.89
C SER A 31 -10.60 31.09 -3.30
N GLY A 32 -10.33 30.76 -4.58
CA GLY A 32 -8.98 30.76 -5.17
C GLY A 32 -8.52 32.11 -5.73
N LEU A 33 -9.32 33.18 -5.63
CA LEU A 33 -9.05 34.49 -6.26
C LEU A 33 -8.83 35.64 -5.26
N GLY A 34 -8.57 35.36 -3.99
CA GLY A 34 -8.33 36.38 -2.97
C GLY A 34 -6.98 36.21 -2.25
N ARG A 35 -5.90 36.75 -2.82
CA ARG A 35 -4.55 36.92 -2.23
C ARG A 35 -3.87 35.65 -1.68
N GLY A 36 -2.85 35.19 -2.40
CA GLY A 36 -1.89 34.17 -1.96
C GLY A 36 -2.09 32.83 -2.68
N GLY A 37 -1.19 32.50 -3.58
CA GLY A 37 -1.22 31.28 -4.38
C GLY A 37 -1.15 30.01 -3.53
N GLY A 38 -1.96 29.03 -3.89
CA GLY A 38 -1.98 27.70 -3.27
C GLY A 38 -3.24 26.95 -3.68
N LYS A 39 -3.17 26.18 -4.78
CA LYS A 39 -4.22 25.22 -5.12
C LYS A 39 -4.32 24.21 -3.97
N ALA A 40 -5.51 23.96 -3.42
CA ALA A 40 -5.76 22.71 -2.73
C ALA A 40 -5.71 21.62 -3.80
N THR A 41 -4.60 20.89 -3.90
CA THR A 41 -4.37 19.90 -4.96
C THR A 41 -5.35 18.74 -4.80
N LEU A 42 -6.43 18.74 -5.60
CA LEU A 42 -7.14 17.51 -5.92
C LEU A 42 -6.26 16.74 -6.89
N SER A 43 -5.80 15.57 -6.47
CA SER A 43 -4.95 14.69 -7.27
C SER A 43 -5.75 13.82 -8.24
N ASP A 44 -7.04 13.63 -7.96
CA ASP A 44 -8.01 12.97 -8.82
C ASP A 44 -9.32 13.79 -8.77
N ASP A 45 -9.59 14.51 -9.86
CA ASP A 45 -10.81 15.31 -9.98
C ASP A 45 -12.07 14.44 -10.12
N SER A 46 -11.93 13.14 -10.41
CA SER A 46 -13.05 12.20 -10.53
C SER A 46 -13.84 12.06 -9.23
N ILE A 47 -13.21 12.36 -8.07
CA ILE A 47 -13.89 12.39 -6.76
C ILE A 47 -14.99 13.45 -6.70
N LEU A 48 -14.88 14.54 -7.48
CA LEU A 48 -15.92 15.57 -7.57
C LEU A 48 -17.17 15.00 -8.24
N VAL A 49 -17.01 14.09 -9.20
CA VAL A 49 -18.13 13.42 -9.88
C VAL A 49 -18.78 12.41 -8.94
N THR A 50 -18.01 11.52 -8.31
CA THR A 50 -18.57 10.47 -7.45
C THR A 50 -19.23 11.06 -6.19
N ASN A 51 -18.51 11.91 -5.45
CA ASN A 51 -18.95 12.35 -4.11
C ASN A 51 -19.92 13.53 -4.17
N PHE A 52 -19.72 14.47 -5.11
CA PHE A 52 -20.51 15.71 -5.19
C PHE A 52 -21.47 15.75 -6.37
N GLY A 53 -21.41 14.77 -7.28
CA GLY A 53 -22.26 14.74 -8.47
C GLY A 53 -21.95 15.86 -9.45
N ALA A 54 -20.71 16.36 -9.44
CA ALA A 54 -20.28 17.37 -10.38
C ALA A 54 -20.38 16.86 -11.83
N ASP A 55 -20.73 17.75 -12.74
CA ASP A 55 -20.79 17.41 -14.16
C ASP A 55 -19.39 17.07 -14.69
N ALA A 56 -19.25 15.87 -15.25
CA ALA A 56 -17.96 15.34 -15.68
C ALA A 56 -17.33 16.16 -16.82
N ALA A 57 -18.14 16.78 -17.70
CA ALA A 57 -17.63 17.61 -18.78
C ALA A 57 -17.07 18.95 -18.27
N THR A 58 -17.65 19.47 -17.19
CA THR A 58 -17.15 20.65 -16.49
C THR A 58 -15.87 20.31 -15.72
N VAL A 59 -15.85 19.18 -15.00
CA VAL A 59 -14.68 18.74 -14.23
C VAL A 59 -13.47 18.51 -15.14
N SER A 60 -13.67 18.00 -16.36
CA SER A 60 -12.59 17.81 -17.33
C SER A 60 -11.96 19.10 -17.87
N LYS A 61 -12.45 20.28 -17.48
CA LYS A 61 -11.95 21.59 -17.91
C LYS A 61 -11.62 22.47 -16.70
N PRO A 62 -10.59 22.11 -15.91
CA PRO A 62 -10.25 22.84 -14.71
C PRO A 62 -9.69 24.23 -15.02
N ILE A 63 -9.82 25.13 -14.05
CA ILE A 63 -9.06 26.38 -14.07
C ILE A 63 -7.64 26.08 -13.55
N THR A 64 -6.64 26.29 -14.40
CA THR A 64 -5.23 25.99 -14.12
C THR A 64 -4.36 27.24 -14.26
N PRO A 65 -3.28 27.38 -13.45
CA PRO A 65 -2.21 28.31 -13.75
C PRO A 65 -1.54 27.96 -15.08
N LYS A 66 -0.91 28.94 -15.74
CA LYS A 66 -0.26 28.72 -17.04
C LYS A 66 1.01 27.88 -16.96
N SER A 67 1.76 27.97 -15.86
CA SER A 67 3.03 27.28 -15.67
C SER A 67 3.16 26.79 -14.24
N ALA A 68 3.96 25.73 -14.07
CA ALA A 68 4.34 25.18 -12.77
C ALA A 68 5.56 25.87 -12.14
N SER A 69 6.08 26.93 -12.78
CA SER A 69 7.22 27.73 -12.29
C SER A 69 6.92 28.49 -10.99
N ASP A 70 5.66 28.46 -10.54
CA ASP A 70 5.16 29.02 -9.29
C ASP A 70 5.11 27.99 -8.15
N LEU A 71 5.51 26.74 -8.36
CA LEU A 71 5.63 25.77 -7.28
C LEU A 71 6.92 25.96 -6.49
N GLY A 72 6.81 25.96 -5.16
CA GLY A 72 7.98 25.94 -4.29
C GLY A 72 8.82 24.66 -4.43
N GLU A 73 10.07 24.75 -3.97
CA GLU A 73 11.14 23.80 -4.28
C GLU A 73 11.16 22.59 -3.32
N ARG A 74 11.04 21.37 -3.88
CA ARG A 74 11.18 20.10 -3.13
C ARG A 74 12.44 19.36 -3.54
N MET A 75 13.29 19.05 -2.57
CA MET A 75 14.29 17.98 -2.72
C MET A 75 13.72 16.71 -2.11
N ILE A 76 13.53 15.66 -2.91
CA ILE A 76 12.87 14.43 -2.48
C ILE A 76 13.91 13.31 -2.40
N LEU A 77 14.34 12.97 -1.19
CA LEU A 77 15.31 11.91 -0.97
C LEU A 77 14.64 10.65 -0.44
N VAL A 78 15.03 9.51 -1.00
CA VAL A 78 14.62 8.19 -0.55
C VAL A 78 15.88 7.48 -0.06
N PRO A 79 16.21 7.50 1.25
CA PRO A 79 17.51 6.99 1.72
C PRO A 79 17.83 5.56 1.27
N GLN A 80 16.84 4.67 1.27
CA GLN A 80 17.02 3.27 0.82
C GLN A 80 17.24 3.12 -0.69
N GLN A 81 16.94 4.13 -1.50
CA GLN A 81 17.35 4.18 -2.91
C GLN A 81 18.86 4.39 -3.03
N LEU A 82 19.43 5.23 -2.17
CA LEU A 82 20.85 5.57 -2.17
C LEU A 82 21.72 4.40 -1.74
N ASN A 83 21.20 3.64 -0.78
CA ASN A 83 21.78 2.42 -0.29
C ASN A 83 20.68 1.52 0.26
N THR A 84 20.37 0.44 -0.46
CA THR A 84 19.30 -0.52 -0.10
C THR A 84 19.55 -1.26 1.22
N ASN A 85 20.74 -1.12 1.81
CA ASN A 85 21.07 -1.70 3.11
C ASN A 85 20.78 -0.75 4.28
N LEU A 86 20.47 0.53 4.03
CA LEU A 86 20.12 1.48 5.08
C LEU A 86 18.82 1.07 5.78
N LYS A 87 18.87 1.02 7.10
CA LYS A 87 17.71 0.71 7.93
C LYS A 87 16.99 1.98 8.35
N ASP A 88 15.68 1.86 8.58
CA ASP A 88 14.85 2.96 9.10
C ASP A 88 15.43 3.56 10.40
N ASP A 89 15.99 2.73 11.29
CA ASP A 89 16.60 3.18 12.55
C ASP A 89 17.82 4.08 12.33
N GLU A 90 18.63 3.77 11.32
CA GLU A 90 19.81 4.57 10.97
C GLU A 90 19.39 5.92 10.38
N VAL A 91 18.35 5.92 9.54
CA VAL A 91 17.74 7.15 8.99
C VAL A 91 17.14 7.99 10.11
N LYS A 92 16.36 7.38 11.02
CA LYS A 92 15.72 8.04 12.17
C LYS A 92 16.75 8.72 13.06
N ALA A 93 17.78 7.98 13.46
CA ALA A 93 18.86 8.49 14.32
C ALA A 93 19.60 9.65 13.63
N PHE A 94 19.95 9.49 12.36
CA PHE A 94 20.65 10.52 11.61
C PHE A 94 19.84 11.82 11.49
N ILE A 95 18.53 11.71 11.23
CA ILE A 95 17.64 12.87 11.16
C ILE A 95 17.61 13.64 12.49
N ALA A 96 17.50 12.90 13.59
CA ALA A 96 17.44 13.46 14.93
C ALA A 96 18.77 14.10 15.37
N GLU A 97 19.90 13.54 14.98
CA GLU A 97 21.23 14.02 15.38
C GLU A 97 21.72 15.20 14.53
N HIS A 98 21.51 15.15 13.20
CA HIS A 98 22.16 16.09 12.28
C HIS A 98 21.25 17.22 11.77
N PHE A 99 19.92 17.04 11.76
CA PHE A 99 19.00 18.07 11.26
C PHE A 99 18.21 18.77 12.34
N ARG A 100 17.61 17.99 13.25
CA ARG A 100 16.77 18.53 14.34
C ARG A 100 17.44 19.68 15.09
N PRO A 101 18.74 19.69 15.44
CA PRO A 101 19.32 20.81 16.20
C PRO A 101 19.24 22.17 15.51
N TYR A 102 19.11 22.18 14.18
CA TYR A 102 19.24 23.38 13.37
C TYR A 102 17.92 23.80 12.70
N LEU A 103 16.98 22.86 12.49
CA LEU A 103 15.69 23.12 11.84
C LEU A 103 14.52 22.37 12.49
N ASN A 104 13.30 22.71 12.09
CA ASN A 104 12.12 21.93 12.44
C ASN A 104 11.93 20.77 11.47
N VAL A 105 11.89 19.56 12.04
CA VAL A 105 11.58 18.30 11.37
C VAL A 105 10.13 17.93 11.67
N VAL A 106 9.36 17.65 10.62
CA VAL A 106 7.99 17.15 10.76
C VAL A 106 7.94 15.76 10.16
N VAL A 107 7.46 14.78 10.92
CA VAL A 107 7.31 13.40 10.50
C VAL A 107 5.82 13.08 10.40
N ILE A 108 5.33 12.75 9.22
CA ILE A 108 3.96 12.27 9.03
C ILE A 108 3.98 10.74 9.06
N VAL A 109 3.19 10.17 9.95
CA VAL A 109 3.07 8.71 10.15
C VAL A 109 1.62 8.24 10.00
N PRO A 110 1.37 6.99 9.57
CA PRO A 110 0.02 6.49 9.31
C PRO A 110 -0.78 6.19 10.57
N SER A 111 -0.11 5.90 11.69
CA SER A 111 -0.75 5.39 12.89
C SER A 111 -0.06 5.83 14.18
N THR A 112 -0.77 5.73 15.29
CA THR A 112 -0.22 5.94 16.64
C THR A 112 0.88 4.95 16.97
N LYS A 113 0.76 3.71 16.49
CA LYS A 113 1.81 2.68 16.59
C LYS A 113 3.10 3.15 15.91
N ARG A 114 3.01 3.72 14.70
CA ARG A 114 4.19 4.25 14.01
C ARG A 114 4.67 5.58 14.61
N ALA A 115 3.81 6.40 15.23
CA ALA A 115 4.30 7.53 16.03
C ALA A 115 5.12 7.09 17.25
N ALA A 116 4.76 5.97 17.90
CA ALA A 116 5.53 5.44 19.03
C ALA A 116 6.97 5.07 18.64
N TYR A 117 7.21 4.69 17.38
CA TYR A 117 8.54 4.44 16.83
C TYR A 117 9.44 5.70 16.81
N TRP A 118 8.85 6.90 16.72
CA TRP A 118 9.57 8.18 16.74
C TRP A 118 9.61 8.85 18.13
N ALA A 119 8.90 8.30 19.12
CA ALA A 119 8.69 8.97 20.41
C ALA A 119 9.99 9.17 21.21
N ASP A 120 11.01 8.34 20.97
CA ASP A 120 12.33 8.42 21.60
C ASP A 120 13.18 9.61 21.09
N VAL A 121 12.94 10.05 19.85
CA VAL A 121 13.66 11.17 19.23
C VAL A 121 12.81 12.43 19.06
N ALA A 122 11.49 12.31 19.23
CA ALA A 122 10.57 13.43 19.18
C ALA A 122 10.83 14.43 20.31
N THR A 123 10.60 15.71 20.02
CA THR A 123 10.64 16.73 21.05
C THR A 123 9.52 16.46 22.08
N PRO A 124 9.76 16.61 23.40
CA PRO A 124 8.72 16.35 24.40
C PRO A 124 7.41 17.10 24.10
N GLY A 125 6.31 16.36 24.07
CA GLY A 125 4.97 16.86 23.74
C GLY A 125 4.66 16.97 22.24
N MET A 126 5.61 16.66 21.34
CA MET A 126 5.47 16.84 19.89
C MET A 126 5.05 15.57 19.14
N THR A 127 4.49 14.58 19.84
CA THR A 127 3.66 13.55 19.21
C THR A 127 2.26 14.12 19.04
N LEU A 128 1.94 14.56 17.82
CA LEU A 128 0.77 15.35 17.51
C LEU A 128 -0.39 14.48 16.97
N LEU A 129 -1.48 14.54 17.71
CA LEU A 129 -2.79 13.95 17.46
C LEU A 129 -3.82 15.07 17.33
N ALA A 130 -5.07 14.73 17.03
CA ALA A 130 -6.12 15.73 16.85
C ALA A 130 -6.32 16.67 18.05
N ASN A 131 -6.05 16.20 19.28
CA ASN A 131 -6.29 16.95 20.52
C ASN A 131 -5.18 17.95 20.89
N ASN A 132 -3.94 17.77 20.41
CA ASN A 132 -2.79 18.65 20.70
C ASN A 132 -2.14 19.25 19.45
N LEU A 133 -2.72 19.02 18.27
CA LEU A 133 -2.18 19.48 16.99
C LEU A 133 -1.99 21.00 16.94
N GLN A 134 -2.97 21.77 17.42
CA GLN A 134 -2.93 23.23 17.33
C GLN A 134 -1.76 23.81 18.13
N GLU A 135 -1.57 23.35 19.37
CA GLU A 135 -0.45 23.77 20.23
C GLU A 135 0.89 23.35 19.64
N GLY A 136 0.97 22.13 19.10
CA GLY A 136 2.18 21.64 18.44
C GLY A 136 2.57 22.44 17.19
N VAL A 137 1.59 22.81 16.36
CA VAL A 137 1.82 23.64 15.16
C VAL A 137 2.25 25.05 15.56
N GLU A 138 1.66 25.64 16.60
CA GLU A 138 2.08 26.96 17.10
C GLU A 138 3.52 26.94 17.61
N ARG A 139 3.94 25.84 18.25
CA ARG A 139 5.34 25.64 18.67
C ARG A 139 6.30 25.53 17.49
N LEU A 140 5.91 24.84 16.42
CA LEU A 140 6.70 24.77 15.19
C LEU A 140 6.88 26.16 14.55
N ARG A 141 5.84 27.01 14.60
CA ARG A 141 5.91 28.38 14.06
C ARG A 141 6.76 29.33 14.91
N SER A 142 6.86 29.10 16.20
CA SER A 142 7.51 30.01 17.16
C SER A 142 8.92 29.60 17.57
N SER A 143 9.38 28.40 17.22
CA SER A 143 10.70 27.90 17.61
C SER A 143 11.28 26.93 16.58
N ILE A 144 12.61 26.91 16.47
CA ILE A 144 13.37 25.90 15.72
C ILE A 144 13.84 24.78 16.67
N GLY A 145 14.39 23.69 16.14
CA GLY A 145 14.96 22.64 16.99
C GLY A 145 13.98 21.49 17.30
N ASN A 146 12.80 21.49 16.69
CA ASN A 146 11.73 20.55 17.02
C ASN A 146 11.69 19.37 16.06
N LEU A 147 11.44 18.17 16.60
CA LEU A 147 10.98 17.03 15.81
C LEU A 147 9.56 16.70 16.24
N ALA A 148 8.60 16.84 15.32
CA ALA A 148 7.19 16.59 15.56
C ALA A 148 6.68 15.39 14.76
N ALA A 149 6.03 14.43 15.41
CA ALA A 149 5.43 13.26 14.77
C ALA A 149 3.91 13.44 14.68
N LEU A 150 3.38 13.61 13.46
CA LEU A 150 1.98 13.88 13.17
C LEU A 150 1.28 12.59 12.73
N VAL A 151 0.26 12.16 13.47
CA VAL A 151 -0.48 10.93 13.19
C VAL A 151 -1.64 11.17 12.23
N ASN A 152 -1.62 10.48 11.08
CA ASN A 152 -2.72 10.43 10.10
C ASN A 152 -3.16 11.83 9.60
N LYS A 153 -2.22 12.78 9.55
CA LYS A 153 -2.44 14.16 9.09
C LYS A 153 -1.74 14.43 7.76
N TYR A 154 -2.00 13.55 6.79
CA TYR A 154 -1.64 13.75 5.39
C TYR A 154 -2.47 14.87 4.73
N ASP A 155 -3.45 15.44 5.45
CA ASP A 155 -4.26 16.58 5.01
C ASP A 155 -4.57 17.58 6.14
N GLY A 156 -4.72 18.85 5.78
CA GLY A 156 -5.24 19.92 6.64
C GLY A 156 -4.28 20.57 7.64
N VAL A 157 -2.95 20.41 7.50
CA VAL A 157 -1.95 21.08 8.36
C VAL A 157 -1.17 22.14 7.57
N ASP A 158 -0.91 23.28 8.23
CA ASP A 158 -0.26 24.46 7.66
C ASP A 158 1.09 24.74 8.31
N LEU A 159 2.16 24.37 7.60
CA LEU A 159 3.55 24.43 8.05
C LEU A 159 4.39 25.28 7.06
N PRO A 160 4.23 26.62 7.06
CA PRO A 160 4.99 27.49 6.18
C PRO A 160 6.40 27.74 6.70
N ASP A 161 7.32 28.03 5.79
CA ASP A 161 8.65 28.55 6.09
C ASP A 161 9.42 27.69 7.11
N ASP A 162 9.95 28.30 8.17
CA ASP A 162 10.75 27.63 9.18
C ASP A 162 9.94 26.70 10.10
N ALA A 163 8.61 26.67 9.97
CA ALA A 163 7.78 25.68 10.66
C ALA A 163 8.07 24.25 10.17
N CYS A 164 8.55 24.08 8.93
CA CYS A 164 8.99 22.78 8.40
C CYS A 164 9.98 22.94 7.25
N ARG A 165 11.29 22.75 7.53
CA ARG A 165 12.33 22.68 6.48
C ARG A 165 12.69 21.27 6.07
N LEU A 166 12.41 20.28 6.94
CA LEU A 166 12.52 18.86 6.63
C LEU A 166 11.21 18.15 6.96
N LEU A 167 10.56 17.62 5.92
CA LEU A 167 9.39 16.77 6.01
C LEU A 167 9.79 15.31 5.83
N VAL A 168 9.43 14.44 6.77
CA VAL A 168 9.60 13.01 6.66
C VAL A 168 8.22 12.38 6.47
N ILE A 169 8.04 11.61 5.40
CA ILE A 169 6.84 10.78 5.22
C ILE A 169 7.25 9.34 5.50
N ASP A 170 6.76 8.79 6.60
CA ASP A 170 7.13 7.46 7.08
C ASP A 170 5.92 6.53 7.01
N GLY A 171 5.85 5.77 5.91
CA GLY A 171 4.77 4.85 5.61
C GLY A 171 3.63 5.46 4.78
N VAL A 172 2.82 4.59 4.18
CA VAL A 172 1.72 4.99 3.30
C VAL A 172 0.54 5.52 4.13
N PRO A 173 -0.03 6.69 3.78
CA PRO A 173 -1.26 7.20 4.36
C PRO A 173 -2.38 6.16 4.46
N ASP A 174 -2.97 6.02 5.65
CA ASP A 174 -4.05 5.06 5.90
C ASP A 174 -5.37 5.49 5.23
N THR A 175 -6.16 4.50 4.84
CA THR A 175 -7.48 4.70 4.26
C THR A 175 -8.50 4.99 5.35
N ARG A 176 -9.38 5.97 5.13
CA ARG A 176 -10.23 6.53 6.21
C ARG A 176 -11.57 5.81 6.35
N SER A 177 -12.09 5.20 5.28
CA SER A 177 -13.41 4.58 5.26
C SER A 177 -13.35 3.05 5.21
N LEU A 178 -14.39 2.37 5.71
CA LEU A 178 -14.51 0.92 5.57
C LEU A 178 -14.61 0.48 4.10
N LEU A 179 -15.20 1.33 3.25
CA LEU A 179 -15.28 1.09 1.81
C LEU A 179 -13.89 1.18 1.17
N ASP A 180 -13.09 2.18 1.53
CA ASP A 180 -11.72 2.33 1.03
C ASP A 180 -10.85 1.13 1.44
N ARG A 181 -11.03 0.62 2.67
CA ARG A 181 -10.33 -0.58 3.15
C ARG A 181 -10.76 -1.83 2.38
N TYR A 182 -12.04 -1.94 2.02
CA TYR A 182 -12.55 -3.01 1.17
C TYR A 182 -11.97 -2.91 -0.25
N ASP A 183 -12.02 -1.73 -0.85
CA ASP A 183 -11.50 -1.46 -2.19
C ASP A 183 -10.00 -1.73 -2.25
N GLN A 184 -9.21 -1.24 -1.29
CA GLN A 184 -7.77 -1.51 -1.21
C GLN A 184 -7.47 -3.02 -1.08
N GLY A 185 -8.30 -3.76 -0.33
CA GLY A 185 -8.15 -5.20 -0.19
C GLY A 185 -8.52 -5.99 -1.45
N THR A 186 -9.56 -5.57 -2.18
CA THR A 186 -10.01 -6.25 -3.41
C THR A 186 -9.20 -5.85 -4.64
N LEU A 187 -8.70 -4.63 -4.68
CA LEU A 187 -7.91 -4.05 -5.77
C LEU A 187 -6.40 -4.07 -5.47
N HIS A 188 -5.95 -4.98 -4.61
CA HIS A 188 -4.53 -5.17 -4.28
C HIS A 188 -3.69 -5.36 -5.55
N ASP A 189 -2.53 -4.70 -5.62
CA ASP A 189 -1.63 -4.64 -6.80
C ASP A 189 -2.28 -4.19 -8.12
N SER A 190 -3.46 -3.57 -8.08
CA SER A 190 -4.00 -2.92 -9.29
C SER A 190 -3.33 -1.57 -9.52
N ASP A 191 -3.26 -1.17 -10.78
CA ASP A 191 -2.77 0.15 -11.17
C ASP A 191 -3.58 1.29 -10.52
N ARG A 192 -4.89 1.07 -10.30
CA ARG A 192 -5.77 2.02 -9.58
C ARG A 192 -5.35 2.24 -8.13
N THR A 193 -5.03 1.17 -7.41
CA THR A 193 -4.56 1.28 -6.02
C THR A 193 -3.22 1.99 -5.97
N LEU A 194 -2.32 1.68 -6.90
CA LEU A 194 -1.01 2.34 -7.03
C LEU A 194 -1.18 3.84 -7.29
N ALA A 195 -2.03 4.22 -8.26
CA ALA A 195 -2.33 5.61 -8.57
C ALA A 195 -2.80 6.38 -7.33
N GLY A 196 -3.78 5.83 -6.60
CA GLY A 196 -4.27 6.43 -5.36
C GLY A 196 -3.20 6.55 -4.26
N GLN A 197 -2.27 5.60 -4.16
CA GLN A 197 -1.14 5.66 -3.22
C GLN A 197 -0.16 6.77 -3.59
N ILE A 198 0.27 6.83 -4.86
CA ILE A 198 1.21 7.85 -5.38
C ILE A 198 0.63 9.25 -5.17
N GLN A 199 -0.64 9.43 -5.48
CA GLN A 199 -1.33 10.70 -5.27
C GLN A 199 -1.34 11.13 -3.80
N ARG A 200 -1.61 10.22 -2.86
CA ARG A 200 -1.57 10.57 -1.43
C ARG A 200 -0.15 10.85 -0.94
N ILE A 201 0.87 10.17 -1.48
CA ILE A 201 2.27 10.47 -1.22
C ILE A 201 2.59 11.89 -1.71
N GLU A 202 2.22 12.24 -2.94
CA GLU A 202 2.41 13.57 -3.51
C GLU A 202 1.74 14.67 -2.68
N GLN A 203 0.48 14.46 -2.27
CA GLN A 203 -0.22 15.38 -1.37
C GLN A 203 0.50 15.53 -0.02
N GLY A 204 1.04 14.43 0.52
CA GLY A 204 1.87 14.45 1.71
C GLY A 204 3.11 15.32 1.52
N MET A 205 3.83 15.16 0.40
CA MET A 205 5.03 15.95 0.08
C MET A 205 4.73 17.45 -0.08
N GLY A 206 3.50 17.79 -0.47
CA GLY A 206 3.04 19.17 -0.58
C GLY A 206 2.85 19.91 0.75
N ARG A 207 2.94 19.25 1.91
CA ARG A 207 2.60 19.87 3.20
C ARG A 207 3.66 20.83 3.76
N GLY A 208 4.91 20.67 3.36
CA GLY A 208 6.01 21.53 3.79
C GLY A 208 6.23 22.76 2.91
N ILE A 209 5.40 23.00 1.90
CA ILE A 209 5.57 24.12 0.96
C ILE A 209 4.25 24.86 0.79
N ARG A 210 4.27 26.16 1.04
CA ARG A 210 3.07 27.02 1.02
C ARG A 210 3.12 28.17 0.03
N SER A 211 4.31 28.56 -0.43
CA SER A 211 4.48 29.64 -1.40
C SER A 211 5.49 29.28 -2.49
N ASN A 212 5.53 30.09 -3.54
CA ASN A 212 6.40 29.90 -4.69
C ASN A 212 7.89 30.03 -4.33
N ASP A 213 8.20 30.83 -3.31
CA ASP A 213 9.57 31.09 -2.85
C ASP A 213 9.96 30.19 -1.67
N ASP A 214 9.05 29.32 -1.22
CA ASP A 214 9.26 28.39 -0.11
C ASP A 214 9.97 27.12 -0.58
N TYR A 215 10.70 26.48 0.33
CA TYR A 215 11.49 25.30 0.05
C TYR A 215 11.46 24.33 1.23
N CYS A 216 11.39 23.04 0.90
CA CYS A 216 11.34 21.98 1.88
C CYS A 216 12.08 20.75 1.37
N ALA A 217 12.91 20.18 2.22
CA ALA A 217 13.46 18.85 2.04
C ALA A 217 12.40 17.80 2.39
N VAL A 218 12.26 16.77 1.57
CA VAL A 218 11.34 15.66 1.80
C VAL A 218 12.13 14.35 1.87
N THR A 219 12.07 13.67 3.01
CA THR A 219 12.56 12.30 3.16
C THR A 219 11.39 11.32 3.09
N LEU A 220 11.46 10.36 2.18
CA LEU A 220 10.47 9.29 2.06
C LEU A 220 11.03 7.99 2.63
N MET A 221 10.33 7.41 3.61
CA MET A 221 10.74 6.17 4.25
C MET A 221 9.55 5.27 4.59
N GLY A 222 9.86 4.06 5.04
CA GLY A 222 8.88 3.02 5.30
C GLY A 222 8.78 2.05 4.11
N PRO A 223 8.88 0.72 4.36
CA PRO A 223 8.99 -0.28 3.30
C PRO A 223 7.85 -0.24 2.27
N GLN A 224 6.60 -0.10 2.74
CA GLN A 224 5.42 -0.07 1.85
C GLN A 224 5.36 1.20 1.00
N LEU A 225 5.77 2.34 1.55
CA LEU A 225 5.81 3.60 0.81
C LEU A 225 6.84 3.51 -0.31
N ILE A 226 8.04 3.03 0.03
CA ILE A 226 9.11 2.86 -0.96
C ILE A 226 8.70 1.83 -2.01
N ARG A 227 8.11 0.69 -1.62
CA ARG A 227 7.58 -0.29 -2.59
C ARG A 227 6.59 0.34 -3.57
N SER A 228 5.73 1.25 -3.11
CA SER A 228 4.77 1.97 -3.96
C SER A 228 5.49 2.89 -4.96
N LEU A 229 6.49 3.67 -4.52
CA LEU A 229 7.27 4.57 -5.38
C LEU A 229 8.04 3.82 -6.48
N TYR A 230 8.47 2.59 -6.20
CA TYR A 230 9.29 1.77 -7.09
C TYR A 230 8.48 0.70 -7.84
N ALA A 231 7.17 0.67 -7.65
CA ALA A 231 6.29 -0.21 -8.42
C ALA A 231 6.35 0.15 -9.91
N THR A 232 6.23 -0.87 -10.75
CA THR A 232 6.17 -0.67 -12.20
C THR A 232 4.97 0.21 -12.55
N GLY A 233 5.20 1.32 -13.25
CA GLY A 233 4.16 2.30 -13.61
C GLY A 233 3.98 3.45 -12.61
N ALA A 234 4.58 3.39 -11.41
CA ALA A 234 4.40 4.40 -10.36
C ALA A 234 4.72 5.83 -10.81
N SER A 235 5.79 6.01 -11.60
CA SER A 235 6.22 7.31 -12.09
C SER A 235 5.18 8.02 -12.98
N ALA A 236 4.31 7.26 -13.65
CA ALA A 236 3.28 7.80 -14.53
C ALA A 236 2.09 8.40 -13.75
N HIS A 237 1.98 8.10 -12.45
CA HIS A 237 0.89 8.55 -11.59
C HIS A 237 1.18 9.85 -10.84
N PHE A 238 2.41 10.34 -10.88
CA PHE A 238 2.74 11.67 -10.37
C PHE A 238 2.21 12.77 -11.28
N SER A 239 1.86 13.91 -10.70
CA SER A 239 1.66 15.11 -11.52
C SER A 239 2.95 15.47 -12.27
N PRO A 240 2.86 16.14 -13.43
CA PRO A 240 4.05 16.51 -14.21
C PRO A 240 5.13 17.24 -13.39
N ALA A 241 4.70 18.17 -12.52
CA ALA A 241 5.61 18.91 -11.65
C ALA A 241 6.25 18.03 -10.57
N ALA A 242 5.47 17.17 -9.91
CA ALA A 242 6.00 16.23 -8.93
C ALA A 242 6.96 15.22 -9.58
N ALA A 243 6.63 14.72 -10.77
CA ALA A 243 7.48 13.82 -11.54
C ALA A 243 8.85 14.45 -11.85
N ALA A 244 8.87 15.73 -12.26
CA ALA A 244 10.12 16.45 -12.52
C ALA A 244 10.96 16.68 -11.25
N GLN A 245 10.31 17.01 -10.12
CA GLN A 245 11.01 17.14 -8.83
C GLN A 245 11.59 15.79 -8.35
N VAL A 246 10.84 14.69 -8.52
CA VAL A 246 11.30 13.33 -8.22
C VAL A 246 12.49 12.97 -9.12
N GLU A 247 12.42 13.28 -10.42
CA GLU A 247 13.50 12.99 -11.36
C GLU A 247 14.76 13.80 -11.09
N LEU A 248 14.64 15.11 -10.80
CA LEU A 248 15.78 15.91 -10.36
C LEU A 248 16.42 15.33 -9.09
N SER A 249 15.59 14.93 -8.13
CA SER A 249 16.08 14.34 -6.89
C SER A 249 16.71 12.97 -7.11
N ARG A 250 16.28 12.21 -8.14
CA ARG A 250 16.91 10.96 -8.59
C ARG A 250 18.31 11.21 -9.16
N LEU A 251 18.52 12.31 -9.88
CA LEU A 251 19.84 12.69 -10.40
C LEU A 251 20.80 13.01 -9.23
N VAL A 252 20.37 13.82 -8.27
CA VAL A 252 21.13 14.09 -7.04
C VAL A 252 21.45 12.78 -6.31
N SER A 253 20.44 11.94 -6.12
CA SER A 253 20.56 10.63 -5.50
C SER A 253 21.61 9.74 -6.17
N THR A 254 21.73 9.81 -7.50
CA THR A 254 22.73 9.05 -8.26
C THR A 254 24.15 9.56 -8.00
N GLN A 255 24.33 10.87 -7.82
CA GLN A 255 25.64 11.47 -7.53
C GLN A 255 26.13 11.16 -6.11
N VAL A 256 25.20 10.98 -5.16
CA VAL A 256 25.51 10.66 -3.76
C VAL A 256 25.41 9.16 -3.43
N ALA A 257 25.05 8.32 -4.41
CA ALA A 257 24.89 6.88 -4.22
C ALA A 257 26.15 6.22 -3.65
N ASN A 258 25.96 5.29 -2.71
CA ASN A 258 27.05 4.57 -2.02
C ASN A 258 28.05 5.44 -1.21
N ARG A 259 27.82 6.76 -1.07
CA ARG A 259 28.67 7.65 -0.24
C ARG A 259 28.20 7.74 1.23
N GLY A 260 27.15 6.99 1.59
CA GLY A 260 26.59 6.96 2.94
C GLY A 260 25.70 8.16 3.27
N MET A 261 25.22 8.22 4.53
CA MET A 261 24.24 9.22 4.95
C MET A 261 24.79 10.66 4.98
N PHE A 262 26.11 10.84 5.12
CA PHE A 262 26.72 12.17 5.08
C PHE A 262 26.58 12.85 3.72
N ALA A 263 26.58 12.11 2.61
CA ALA A 263 26.33 12.69 1.30
C ALA A 263 24.86 13.12 1.13
N VAL A 264 23.93 12.47 1.84
CA VAL A 264 22.52 12.90 1.95
C VAL A 264 22.44 14.22 2.72
N HIS A 265 23.24 14.35 3.77
CA HIS A 265 23.36 15.59 4.51
C HIS A 265 23.96 16.72 3.68
N GLU A 266 24.98 16.48 2.85
CA GLU A 266 25.50 17.46 1.89
C GLU A 266 24.38 17.94 0.95
N ALA A 267 23.64 17.03 0.32
CA ALA A 267 22.53 17.40 -0.57
C ALA A 267 21.46 18.25 0.13
N PHE A 268 21.05 17.87 1.34
CA PHE A 268 20.09 18.67 2.12
C PHE A 268 20.67 20.01 2.57
N TYR A 269 21.97 20.04 2.88
CA TYR A 269 22.67 21.26 3.26
C TYR A 269 22.66 22.27 2.10
N ASP A 270 22.88 21.81 0.87
CA ASP A 270 22.86 22.64 -0.34
C ASP A 270 21.48 23.26 -0.58
N GLN A 271 20.39 22.48 -0.45
CA GLN A 271 19.03 23.05 -0.53
C GLN A 271 18.79 24.09 0.56
N TRP A 272 19.14 23.77 1.79
CA TRP A 272 18.89 24.63 2.94
C TRP A 272 19.65 25.96 2.82
N HIS A 273 20.94 25.90 2.50
CA HIS A 273 21.77 27.09 2.36
C HIS A 273 21.57 27.80 1.00
N ARG A 274 20.57 27.38 0.22
CA ARG A 274 20.20 27.99 -1.05
C ARG A 274 21.39 28.03 -1.99
N ASP A 275 22.05 26.89 -2.17
CA ASP A 275 23.16 26.78 -3.11
C ASP A 275 22.74 27.25 -4.52
N PRO A 276 23.53 28.12 -5.18
CA PRO A 276 23.17 28.69 -6.48
C PRO A 276 22.94 27.64 -7.59
N ASP A 277 23.73 26.56 -7.59
CA ASP A 277 23.63 25.52 -8.61
C ASP A 277 22.38 24.67 -8.37
N TRP A 278 22.06 24.36 -7.11
CA TRP A 278 20.80 23.72 -6.75
C TRP A 278 19.60 24.56 -7.17
N MET A 279 19.56 25.85 -6.80
CA MET A 279 18.44 26.73 -7.14
C MET A 279 18.23 26.82 -8.66
N ALA A 280 19.32 26.92 -9.42
CA ALA A 280 19.27 26.93 -10.88
C ALA A 280 18.71 25.61 -11.44
N ALA A 281 19.17 24.47 -10.93
CA ALA A 281 18.70 23.15 -11.35
C ALA A 281 17.21 22.94 -11.02
N ALA A 282 16.78 23.29 -9.80
CA ALA A 282 15.39 23.19 -9.34
C ALA A 282 14.44 24.03 -10.19
N LYS A 283 14.83 25.27 -10.49
CA LYS A 283 14.03 26.17 -11.35
C LYS A 283 13.95 25.67 -12.79
N ASN A 284 15.08 25.20 -13.35
CA ASN A 284 15.12 24.68 -14.71
C ASN A 284 14.26 23.43 -14.88
N ALA A 285 14.16 22.58 -13.85
CA ALA A 285 13.31 21.39 -13.89
C ALA A 285 11.81 21.72 -14.01
N LEU A 286 11.37 22.92 -13.59
CA LEU A 286 9.95 23.30 -13.57
C LEU A 286 9.53 24.28 -14.68
N ILE A 287 10.49 25.02 -15.28
CA ILE A 287 10.21 26.11 -16.23
C ILE A 287 9.38 25.68 -17.44
N GLU A 288 9.66 24.48 -17.98
CA GLU A 288 8.99 23.99 -19.19
C GLU A 288 7.66 23.27 -18.90
N ILE A 289 7.31 23.10 -17.62
CA ILE A 289 6.12 22.34 -17.23
C ILE A 289 4.90 23.26 -17.27
N THR A 290 4.00 22.91 -18.20
CA THR A 290 2.68 23.54 -18.34
C THR A 290 1.61 22.62 -17.76
N TYR A 291 0.62 23.21 -17.12
CA TYR A 291 -0.55 22.45 -16.69
C TYR A 291 -1.48 22.22 -17.88
N SER A 292 -2.06 21.03 -17.96
CA SER A 292 -3.07 20.74 -18.97
C SER A 292 -4.34 21.55 -18.69
N ASP A 293 -4.92 22.14 -19.74
CA ASP A 293 -6.25 22.77 -19.70
C ASP A 293 -7.38 21.72 -19.67
N GLU A 294 -7.05 20.45 -19.90
CA GLU A 294 -7.98 19.33 -19.86
C GLU A 294 -7.52 18.25 -18.87
N THR A 295 -8.45 17.74 -18.07
CA THR A 295 -8.24 16.58 -17.21
C THR A 295 -9.18 15.44 -17.61
N THR A 296 -8.71 14.20 -17.44
CA THR A 296 -9.52 13.03 -17.74
C THR A 296 -10.25 12.59 -16.48
N VAL A 297 -11.57 12.68 -16.49
CA VAL A 297 -12.41 12.04 -15.48
C VAL A 297 -12.50 10.56 -15.79
N ASP A 298 -12.15 9.73 -14.80
CA ASP A 298 -12.19 8.28 -14.88
C ASP A 298 -13.57 7.76 -15.34
N PRO A 299 -13.65 6.98 -16.44
CA PRO A 299 -14.90 6.38 -16.90
C PRO A 299 -15.61 5.53 -15.84
N ILE A 300 -14.85 4.85 -14.96
CA ILE A 300 -15.41 4.07 -13.87
C ILE A 300 -16.13 5.00 -12.87
N ALA A 301 -15.50 6.11 -12.48
CA ALA A 301 -16.10 7.10 -11.59
C ALA A 301 -17.43 7.65 -12.15
N LYS A 302 -17.49 7.92 -13.47
CA LYS A 302 -18.74 8.34 -14.15
C LYS A 302 -19.81 7.25 -14.05
N ALA A 303 -19.46 6.01 -14.35
CA ALA A 303 -20.39 4.87 -14.31
C ALA A 303 -20.90 4.60 -12.88
N GLN A 304 -20.02 4.65 -11.88
CA GLN A 304 -20.40 4.50 -10.48
C GLN A 304 -21.36 5.59 -10.03
N ARG A 305 -21.13 6.84 -10.44
CA ARG A 305 -22.06 7.93 -10.12
C ARG A 305 -23.43 7.72 -10.76
N GLN A 306 -23.46 7.38 -12.05
CA GLN A 306 -24.70 7.08 -12.77
C GLN A 306 -25.47 5.92 -12.11
N ALA A 307 -24.76 4.86 -11.72
CA ALA A 307 -25.34 3.71 -11.04
C ALA A 307 -25.89 4.07 -9.66
N PHE A 308 -25.15 4.87 -8.88
CA PHE A 308 -25.60 5.36 -7.57
C PHE A 308 -26.93 6.13 -7.68
N ASP A 309 -27.02 7.09 -8.60
CA ASP A 309 -28.23 7.88 -8.81
C ASP A 309 -29.40 7.01 -9.31
N ALA A 310 -29.13 6.05 -10.20
CA ALA A 310 -30.12 5.11 -10.70
C ALA A 310 -30.66 4.17 -9.60
N VAL A 311 -29.79 3.64 -8.73
CA VAL A 311 -30.17 2.80 -7.58
C VAL A 311 -31.05 3.58 -6.60
N ARG A 312 -30.75 4.86 -6.32
CA ARG A 312 -31.60 5.72 -5.46
C ARG A 312 -33.04 5.84 -6.00
N LEU A 313 -33.18 5.83 -7.33
CA LEU A 313 -34.47 5.88 -8.03
C LEU A 313 -35.07 4.49 -8.32
N ARG A 314 -34.46 3.42 -7.80
CA ARG A 314 -34.85 2.02 -8.04
C ARG A 314 -34.81 1.60 -9.52
N ARG A 315 -34.00 2.27 -10.34
CA ARG A 315 -33.72 1.93 -11.75
C ARG A 315 -32.51 1.01 -11.85
N TYR A 316 -32.67 -0.21 -11.34
CA TYR A 316 -31.57 -1.18 -11.21
C TYR A 316 -31.01 -1.64 -12.57
N ASP A 317 -31.85 -1.67 -13.60
CA ASP A 317 -31.50 -1.94 -15.00
C ASP A 317 -30.54 -0.89 -15.57
N VAL A 318 -30.79 0.39 -15.28
CA VAL A 318 -29.91 1.50 -15.69
C VAL A 318 -28.58 1.43 -14.95
N ALA A 319 -28.61 1.12 -13.65
CA ALA A 319 -27.40 0.96 -12.84
C ALA A 319 -26.51 -0.19 -13.34
N GLU A 320 -27.11 -1.34 -13.63
CA GLU A 320 -26.40 -2.49 -14.23
C GLU A 320 -25.78 -2.10 -15.57
N THR A 321 -26.53 -1.43 -16.45
CA THR A 321 -26.05 -1.02 -17.77
C THR A 321 -24.82 -0.11 -17.68
N ALA A 322 -24.85 0.90 -16.80
CA ALA A 322 -23.73 1.83 -16.61
C ALA A 322 -22.47 1.10 -16.11
N LEU A 323 -22.60 0.25 -15.09
CA LEU A 323 -21.46 -0.48 -14.53
C LEU A 323 -20.92 -1.55 -15.49
N ARG A 324 -21.78 -2.21 -16.27
CA ARG A 324 -21.38 -3.17 -17.31
C ARG A 324 -20.54 -2.51 -18.40
N ALA A 325 -20.87 -1.28 -18.79
CA ALA A 325 -20.05 -0.52 -19.74
C ALA A 325 -18.64 -0.26 -19.19
N ALA A 326 -18.53 0.11 -17.90
CA ALA A 326 -17.24 0.27 -17.24
C ALA A 326 -16.46 -1.05 -17.11
N GLU A 327 -17.14 -2.16 -16.81
CA GLU A 327 -16.53 -3.49 -16.72
C GLU A 327 -15.95 -3.94 -18.07
N ALA A 328 -16.71 -3.76 -19.15
CA ALA A 328 -16.28 -4.08 -20.49
C ALA A 328 -15.07 -3.24 -20.95
N GLY A 329 -14.97 -1.99 -20.49
CA GLY A 329 -13.84 -1.10 -20.78
C GLY A 329 -12.58 -1.36 -19.94
N SER A 330 -12.66 -2.16 -18.88
CA SER A 330 -11.52 -2.46 -18.02
C SER A 330 -10.69 -3.62 -18.58
N THR A 331 -9.36 -3.53 -18.45
CA THR A 331 -8.42 -4.60 -18.83
C THR A 331 -7.90 -5.37 -17.62
N ASP A 332 -7.91 -4.76 -16.44
CA ASP A 332 -7.46 -5.38 -15.19
C ASP A 332 -8.54 -6.33 -14.64
N ARG A 333 -8.17 -7.61 -14.51
CA ARG A 333 -9.05 -8.68 -14.01
C ARG A 333 -9.56 -8.41 -12.59
N ARG A 334 -8.75 -7.78 -11.73
CA ARG A 334 -9.15 -7.42 -10.36
C ARG A 334 -10.21 -6.33 -10.36
N VAL A 335 -10.00 -5.30 -11.19
CA VAL A 335 -10.97 -4.21 -11.40
C VAL A 335 -12.26 -4.77 -11.98
N LYS A 336 -12.20 -5.69 -12.95
CA LYS A 336 -13.40 -6.38 -13.48
C LYS A 336 -14.18 -7.10 -12.39
N GLY A 337 -13.51 -7.90 -11.57
CA GLY A 337 -14.17 -8.60 -10.46
C GLY A 337 -14.81 -7.64 -9.46
N TRP A 338 -14.14 -6.54 -9.12
CA TRP A 338 -14.67 -5.49 -8.25
C TRP A 338 -15.88 -4.74 -8.87
N LEU A 339 -15.89 -4.51 -10.18
CA LEU A 339 -17.05 -3.95 -10.88
C LEU A 339 -18.20 -4.95 -10.93
N LEU A 340 -17.94 -6.24 -11.17
CA LEU A 340 -18.95 -7.29 -11.12
C LEU A 340 -19.59 -7.42 -9.73
N ASP A 341 -18.81 -7.25 -8.66
CA ASP A 341 -19.31 -7.21 -7.29
C ASP A 341 -20.29 -6.04 -7.08
N GLN A 342 -19.96 -4.83 -7.57
CA GLN A 342 -20.87 -3.68 -7.54
C GLN A 342 -22.12 -3.90 -8.40
N ILE A 343 -21.98 -4.51 -9.58
CA ILE A 343 -23.11 -4.88 -10.43
C ILE A 343 -24.04 -5.86 -9.69
N ALA A 344 -23.48 -6.87 -9.02
CA ALA A 344 -24.25 -7.83 -8.25
C ALA A 344 -25.04 -7.15 -7.12
N ALA A 345 -24.44 -6.19 -6.43
CA ALA A 345 -25.11 -5.40 -5.40
C ALA A 345 -26.24 -4.53 -5.97
N ALA A 346 -26.02 -3.89 -7.12
CA ALA A 346 -27.03 -3.07 -7.79
C ALA A 346 -28.22 -3.90 -8.31
N VAL A 347 -27.98 -5.12 -8.78
CA VAL A 347 -29.01 -6.04 -9.33
C VAL A 347 -29.78 -6.77 -8.23
N HIS A 348 -29.17 -6.99 -7.06
CA HIS A 348 -29.73 -7.81 -5.98
C HIS A 348 -31.19 -7.48 -5.60
N PRO A 349 -31.61 -6.20 -5.46
CA PRO A 349 -32.99 -5.89 -5.08
C PRO A 349 -34.03 -6.29 -6.13
N MET A 350 -33.64 -6.42 -7.40
CA MET A 350 -34.50 -6.78 -8.52
C MET A 350 -34.48 -8.29 -8.79
N ASP A 351 -33.29 -8.88 -8.81
CA ASP A 351 -33.09 -10.30 -9.11
C ASP A 351 -31.94 -10.88 -8.26
N PRO A 352 -32.26 -11.46 -7.09
CA PRO A 352 -31.27 -12.10 -6.23
C PRO A 352 -30.56 -13.27 -6.92
N GLY A 353 -31.23 -14.01 -7.81
CA GLY A 353 -30.65 -15.16 -8.51
C GLY A 353 -29.58 -14.73 -9.50
N LYS A 354 -29.89 -13.73 -10.32
CA LYS A 354 -28.92 -13.09 -11.23
C LYS A 354 -27.76 -12.47 -10.46
N SER A 355 -28.01 -11.80 -9.34
CA SER A 355 -26.96 -11.26 -8.47
C SER A 355 -25.96 -12.35 -8.03
N GLN A 356 -26.44 -13.53 -7.61
CA GLN A 356 -25.57 -14.66 -7.25
C GLN A 356 -24.76 -15.20 -8.44
N GLN A 357 -25.34 -15.25 -9.64
CA GLN A 357 -24.62 -15.64 -10.86
C GLN A 357 -23.51 -14.64 -11.19
N ILE A 358 -23.77 -13.33 -11.02
CA ILE A 358 -22.78 -12.28 -11.25
C ILE A 358 -21.64 -12.38 -10.24
N LEU A 359 -21.93 -12.64 -8.96
CA LEU A 359 -20.88 -12.89 -7.95
C LEU A 359 -20.01 -14.10 -8.30
N GLN A 360 -20.58 -15.15 -8.89
CA GLN A 360 -19.79 -16.29 -9.36
C GLN A 360 -18.78 -15.88 -10.44
N SER A 361 -19.22 -15.06 -11.41
CA SER A 361 -18.32 -14.47 -12.41
C SER A 361 -17.32 -13.47 -11.80
N ALA A 362 -17.73 -12.74 -10.76
CA ALA A 362 -16.87 -11.80 -10.06
C ALA A 362 -15.68 -12.52 -9.42
N ILE A 363 -15.91 -13.68 -8.80
CA ILE A 363 -14.86 -14.51 -8.19
C ILE A 363 -13.92 -15.13 -9.21
N ASP A 364 -14.44 -15.54 -10.36
CA ASP A 364 -13.59 -16.00 -11.46
C ASP A 364 -12.62 -14.92 -11.90
N SER A 365 -13.02 -13.64 -11.85
CA SER A 365 -12.14 -12.50 -12.14
C SER A 365 -11.24 -12.13 -10.96
N ASN A 366 -11.80 -12.03 -9.75
CA ASN A 366 -11.13 -11.59 -8.54
C ASN A 366 -11.59 -12.42 -7.35
N GLY A 367 -10.72 -13.32 -6.89
CA GLY A 367 -11.02 -14.22 -5.78
C GLY A 367 -11.20 -13.54 -4.41
N ILE A 368 -11.08 -12.21 -4.28
CA ILE A 368 -11.15 -11.51 -2.98
C ILE A 368 -12.49 -10.76 -2.78
N VAL A 369 -13.35 -10.71 -3.80
CA VAL A 369 -14.66 -10.04 -3.71
C VAL A 369 -15.69 -10.81 -2.88
N THR A 370 -16.86 -10.20 -2.67
CA THR A 370 -18.01 -10.80 -1.98
C THR A 370 -18.30 -12.22 -2.46
N LYS A 371 -18.54 -13.14 -1.50
CA LYS A 371 -18.79 -14.55 -1.78
C LYS A 371 -20.27 -14.81 -2.08
N PRO A 372 -20.61 -15.59 -3.14
CA PRO A 372 -21.97 -16.04 -3.34
C PRO A 372 -22.35 -17.03 -2.22
N ILE A 373 -23.64 -17.07 -1.91
CA ILE A 373 -24.23 -17.93 -0.88
C ILE A 373 -23.97 -19.41 -1.18
N GLY A 374 -23.90 -19.78 -2.46
CA GLY A 374 -23.58 -21.13 -2.92
C GLY A 374 -22.13 -21.57 -2.67
N GLY A 375 -21.27 -20.67 -2.19
CA GLY A 375 -19.85 -20.94 -1.95
C GLY A 375 -18.99 -20.81 -3.20
N VAL A 376 -17.70 -21.16 -3.07
CA VAL A 376 -16.70 -21.01 -4.14
C VAL A 376 -16.20 -22.37 -4.60
N VAL A 377 -16.14 -22.58 -5.92
CA VAL A 377 -15.51 -23.77 -6.51
C VAL A 377 -13.99 -23.61 -6.45
N TYR A 378 -13.32 -24.51 -5.73
CA TYR A 378 -11.87 -24.51 -5.63
C TYR A 378 -11.20 -24.89 -6.95
N LYS A 379 -10.19 -24.11 -7.36
CA LYS A 379 -9.32 -24.42 -8.51
C LYS A 379 -7.94 -24.83 -8.00
N ARG A 380 -7.60 -26.11 -8.20
CA ARG A 380 -6.31 -26.70 -7.77
C ARG A 380 -5.13 -25.95 -8.38
N VAL A 381 -4.10 -25.72 -7.57
CA VAL A 381 -2.77 -25.33 -8.07
C VAL A 381 -2.16 -26.52 -8.79
N ASP A 382 -2.09 -26.48 -10.11
CA ASP A 382 -1.29 -27.45 -10.86
C ASP A 382 0.21 -27.24 -10.53
N THR A 383 1.03 -28.28 -10.51
CA THR A 383 2.50 -28.19 -10.35
C THR A 383 3.25 -29.06 -11.36
N THR A 384 2.52 -29.59 -12.35
CA THR A 384 3.05 -30.49 -13.38
C THR A 384 4.00 -29.72 -14.31
N GLY A 385 5.17 -30.29 -14.61
CA GLY A 385 6.15 -29.66 -15.52
C GLY A 385 6.77 -28.36 -14.99
N MET A 386 6.67 -28.11 -13.68
CA MET A 386 7.17 -26.90 -13.03
C MET A 386 8.70 -26.80 -13.08
N ASP A 387 9.22 -25.73 -13.70
CA ASP A 387 10.62 -25.29 -13.57
C ASP A 387 10.71 -24.09 -12.63
N GLN A 388 11.11 -24.34 -11.38
CA GLN A 388 11.17 -23.34 -10.32
C GLN A 388 12.01 -22.11 -10.71
N ALA A 389 13.19 -22.32 -11.31
CA ALA A 389 14.07 -21.21 -11.67
C ALA A 389 13.44 -20.31 -12.74
N ARG A 390 12.80 -20.90 -13.75
CA ARG A 390 12.10 -20.12 -14.78
C ARG A 390 10.86 -19.40 -14.23
N GLN A 391 10.14 -20.01 -13.29
CA GLN A 391 9.01 -19.35 -12.63
C GLN A 391 9.45 -18.16 -11.78
N ALA A 392 10.55 -18.30 -11.02
CA ALA A 392 11.13 -17.19 -10.28
C ALA A 392 11.53 -16.06 -11.24
N ILE A 393 12.24 -16.37 -12.33
CA ILE A 393 12.63 -15.37 -13.34
C ILE A 393 11.42 -14.64 -13.90
N GLN A 394 10.39 -15.38 -14.30
CA GLN A 394 9.17 -14.80 -14.87
C GLN A 394 8.52 -13.85 -13.87
N TYR A 395 8.27 -14.30 -12.64
CA TYR A 395 7.64 -13.49 -11.61
C TYR A 395 8.47 -12.24 -11.26
N LEU A 396 9.78 -12.38 -11.07
CA LEU A 396 10.65 -11.26 -10.72
C LEU A 396 10.75 -10.24 -11.86
N LYS A 397 10.74 -10.67 -13.12
CA LYS A 397 10.72 -9.77 -14.28
C LYS A 397 9.37 -9.06 -14.43
N ASP A 398 8.27 -9.79 -14.32
CA ASP A 398 6.93 -9.22 -14.44
C ASP A 398 6.66 -8.19 -13.35
N THR A 399 7.19 -8.45 -12.14
CA THR A 399 7.00 -7.56 -10.98
C THR A 399 7.94 -6.34 -11.03
N TYR A 400 9.23 -6.56 -11.33
CA TYR A 400 10.29 -5.56 -11.13
C TYR A 400 10.90 -5.01 -12.42
N GLY A 401 10.46 -5.46 -13.59
CA GLY A 401 10.93 -4.98 -14.90
C GLY A 401 12.40 -5.30 -15.21
N GLY A 402 13.05 -6.17 -14.42
CA GLY A 402 14.48 -6.46 -14.53
C GLY A 402 15.41 -5.42 -13.91
N ASP A 403 14.87 -4.42 -13.19
CA ASP A 403 15.66 -3.42 -12.47
C ASP A 403 16.15 -3.99 -11.13
N ALA A 404 17.47 -3.97 -10.93
CA ALA A 404 18.10 -4.54 -9.74
C ALA A 404 17.70 -3.82 -8.44
N ASN A 405 17.52 -2.50 -8.47
CA ASN A 405 17.12 -1.74 -7.28
C ASN A 405 15.64 -1.98 -6.95
N ARG A 406 14.75 -1.99 -7.94
CA ARG A 406 13.33 -2.33 -7.75
C ARG A 406 13.18 -3.73 -7.18
N LEU A 407 13.95 -4.70 -7.69
CA LEU A 407 13.97 -6.05 -7.14
C LEU A 407 14.38 -6.05 -5.66
N MET A 408 15.49 -5.39 -5.31
CA MET A 408 15.98 -5.39 -3.93
C MET A 408 15.02 -4.68 -2.97
N ILE A 409 14.44 -3.55 -3.39
CA ILE A 409 13.43 -2.80 -2.64
C ILE A 409 12.17 -3.66 -2.44
N GLY A 410 11.65 -4.27 -3.50
CA GLY A 410 10.46 -5.08 -3.45
C GLY A 410 10.62 -6.32 -2.57
N VAL A 411 11.74 -7.03 -2.72
CA VAL A 411 12.06 -8.19 -1.87
C VAL A 411 12.19 -7.76 -0.41
N ASN A 412 12.97 -6.72 -0.10
CA ASN A 412 13.12 -6.24 1.28
C ASN A 412 11.77 -5.80 1.87
N GLY A 413 10.92 -5.15 1.05
CA GLY A 413 9.55 -4.78 1.43
C GLY A 413 8.72 -5.99 1.86
N ALA A 414 8.65 -7.02 1.03
CA ALA A 414 7.93 -8.26 1.36
C ALA A 414 8.51 -8.96 2.59
N LEU A 415 9.83 -9.00 2.75
CA LEU A 415 10.48 -9.63 3.91
C LEU A 415 10.18 -8.91 5.23
N ASN A 416 10.01 -7.59 5.21
CA ASN A 416 9.73 -6.79 6.41
C ASN A 416 8.36 -7.11 7.04
N ASP A 417 7.40 -7.60 6.25
CA ASP A 417 6.08 -7.99 6.76
C ASP A 417 6.09 -9.40 7.41
N LEU A 418 7.20 -10.15 7.30
CA LEU A 418 7.36 -11.49 7.92
C LEU A 418 7.77 -11.39 9.40
N MET A 419 7.06 -10.58 10.17
CA MET A 419 7.31 -10.34 11.59
C MET A 419 6.25 -10.99 12.50
N PHE A 420 6.69 -11.51 13.65
CA PHE A 420 5.79 -12.07 14.66
C PHE A 420 5.17 -10.95 15.50
N VAL A 421 4.05 -10.42 15.02
CA VAL A 421 3.31 -9.31 15.65
C VAL A 421 1.84 -9.66 15.75
N ARG A 422 1.21 -9.36 16.90
CA ARG A 422 -0.17 -9.77 17.22
C ARG A 422 -1.24 -9.27 16.22
N GLU A 423 -1.04 -8.08 15.66
CA GLU A 423 -2.06 -7.36 14.87
C GLU A 423 -1.85 -7.43 13.35
N GLU A 424 -0.80 -8.11 12.87
CA GLU A 424 -0.36 -8.05 11.47
C GLU A 424 -0.41 -9.42 10.76
N SER A 425 -1.37 -10.28 11.12
CA SER A 425 -1.47 -11.63 10.54
C SER A 425 -1.72 -11.61 9.02
N GLU A 426 -2.60 -10.72 8.52
CA GLU A 426 -2.91 -10.61 7.09
C GLU A 426 -1.71 -10.16 6.25
N ALA A 427 -0.92 -9.20 6.75
CA ALA A 427 0.30 -8.74 6.08
C ALA A 427 1.34 -9.86 6.03
N PHE A 428 1.50 -10.60 7.15
CA PHE A 428 2.38 -11.76 7.21
C PHE A 428 2.00 -12.84 6.19
N GLU A 429 0.70 -13.18 6.09
CA GLU A 429 0.20 -14.17 5.15
C GLU A 429 0.39 -13.74 3.70
N GLN A 430 0.13 -12.46 3.39
CA GLN A 430 0.38 -11.88 2.08
C GLN A 430 1.87 -11.95 1.72
N ALA A 431 2.75 -11.54 2.63
CA ALA A 431 4.19 -11.61 2.45
C ALA A 431 4.69 -13.04 2.24
N LEU A 432 4.11 -14.02 2.95
CA LEU A 432 4.44 -15.43 2.75
C LEU A 432 3.92 -15.94 1.40
N TYR A 433 2.72 -15.55 0.97
CA TYR A 433 2.24 -15.85 -0.37
C TYR A 433 3.18 -15.30 -1.45
N GLU A 434 3.55 -14.02 -1.36
CA GLU A 434 4.47 -13.36 -2.29
C GLU A 434 5.86 -14.01 -2.26
N LEU A 435 6.37 -14.36 -1.08
CA LEU A 435 7.66 -15.01 -0.91
C LEU A 435 7.76 -16.30 -1.73
N GLY A 436 6.68 -17.11 -1.73
CA GLY A 436 6.58 -18.30 -2.56
C GLY A 436 6.78 -17.98 -4.04
N LEU A 437 6.11 -16.94 -4.54
CA LEU A 437 6.25 -16.51 -5.93
C LEU A 437 7.67 -15.99 -6.26
N HIS A 438 8.29 -15.24 -5.35
CA HIS A 438 9.67 -14.73 -5.52
C HIS A 438 10.70 -15.85 -5.71
N ILE A 439 10.54 -16.97 -5.00
CA ILE A 439 11.44 -18.12 -5.10
C ILE A 439 10.98 -19.15 -6.15
N GLY A 440 9.97 -18.80 -6.96
CA GLY A 440 9.49 -19.60 -8.08
C GLY A 440 8.58 -20.75 -7.69
N PHE A 441 7.94 -20.71 -6.52
CA PHE A 441 6.84 -21.59 -6.18
C PHE A 441 5.52 -21.07 -6.77
N ARG A 442 4.54 -21.97 -6.91
CA ARG A 442 3.15 -21.55 -7.16
C ARG A 442 2.50 -21.33 -5.80
N ALA A 443 1.75 -20.24 -5.64
CA ALA A 443 1.14 -19.90 -4.36
C ALA A 443 -0.36 -19.59 -4.51
N GLN A 444 -1.14 -19.81 -3.46
CA GLN A 444 -2.53 -19.39 -3.29
C GLN A 444 -2.77 -18.95 -1.85
N ARG A 445 -3.85 -18.18 -1.60
CA ARG A 445 -4.35 -17.87 -0.25
C ARG A 445 -5.79 -18.40 -0.08
N PRO A 446 -5.99 -19.72 0.12
CA PRO A 446 -7.32 -20.33 0.03
C PRO A 446 -8.35 -19.79 1.05
N GLU A 447 -7.93 -19.37 2.24
CA GLU A 447 -8.82 -18.69 3.20
C GLU A 447 -9.26 -17.32 2.72
N ARG A 448 -8.33 -16.52 2.18
CA ARG A 448 -8.64 -15.22 1.56
C ARG A 448 -9.57 -15.38 0.37
N GLU A 449 -9.42 -16.47 -0.38
CA GLU A 449 -10.28 -16.82 -1.52
C GLU A 449 -11.65 -17.40 -1.09
N GLY A 450 -11.87 -17.64 0.20
CA GLY A 450 -13.14 -18.12 0.76
C GLY A 450 -13.39 -19.62 0.55
N VAL A 451 -12.33 -20.41 0.33
CA VAL A 451 -12.43 -21.84 0.00
C VAL A 451 -12.27 -22.73 1.23
N THR A 452 -11.38 -22.37 2.16
CA THR A 452 -11.04 -23.17 3.34
C THR A 452 -10.46 -22.30 4.45
N LYS A 453 -9.97 -22.89 5.53
CA LYS A 453 -9.23 -22.25 6.62
C LYS A 453 -7.72 -22.52 6.49
N LEU A 454 -7.19 -22.40 5.28
CA LEU A 454 -5.75 -22.53 5.01
C LEU A 454 -5.23 -21.17 4.55
N ASP A 455 -4.23 -20.64 5.26
CA ASP A 455 -3.74 -19.27 5.04
C ASP A 455 -2.98 -19.15 3.73
N VAL A 456 -1.96 -20.00 3.55
CA VAL A 456 -1.14 -20.03 2.34
C VAL A 456 -0.91 -21.47 1.88
N LEU A 457 -1.07 -21.71 0.58
CA LEU A 457 -0.73 -22.96 -0.09
C LEU A 457 0.44 -22.72 -1.04
N TRP A 458 1.55 -23.44 -0.86
CA TRP A 458 2.65 -23.44 -1.84
C TRP A 458 2.71 -24.77 -2.58
N GLY A 459 2.76 -24.72 -3.90
CA GLY A 459 3.14 -25.83 -4.77
C GLY A 459 4.62 -25.75 -5.11
N ILE A 460 5.38 -26.76 -4.70
CA ILE A 460 6.86 -26.78 -4.77
C ILE A 460 7.40 -27.69 -5.89
N GLY A 461 6.52 -28.16 -6.79
CA GLY A 461 6.85 -29.01 -7.93
C GLY A 461 6.49 -30.48 -7.71
N HIS A 462 6.35 -31.23 -8.81
CA HIS A 462 6.14 -32.68 -8.83
C HIS A 462 4.95 -33.17 -7.97
N GLY A 463 3.87 -32.40 -7.91
CA GLY A 463 2.68 -32.76 -7.13
C GLY A 463 2.86 -32.63 -5.61
N VAL A 464 3.89 -31.90 -5.16
CA VAL A 464 4.19 -31.68 -3.74
C VAL A 464 3.79 -30.27 -3.32
N TYR A 465 3.17 -30.17 -2.14
CA TYR A 465 2.63 -28.93 -1.58
C TYR A 465 3.01 -28.72 -0.12
N LEU A 466 3.04 -27.47 0.32
CA LEU A 466 3.13 -27.06 1.72
C LEU A 466 1.83 -26.37 2.12
N LEU A 467 1.22 -26.83 3.22
CA LEU A 467 0.00 -26.23 3.79
C LEU A 467 0.43 -25.36 4.97
N LEU A 468 0.50 -24.04 4.76
CA LEU A 468 1.04 -23.11 5.73
C LEU A 468 -0.11 -22.50 6.54
N ARG A 469 -0.12 -22.75 7.84
CA ARG A 469 -0.99 -22.07 8.82
C ARG A 469 -0.19 -21.06 9.63
N CYS A 470 -0.59 -19.80 9.57
CA CYS A 470 0.12 -18.67 10.13
C CYS A 470 -0.43 -18.30 11.51
N LYS A 471 0.40 -18.49 12.54
CA LYS A 471 0.18 -18.03 13.91
C LYS A 471 1.27 -17.04 14.31
N SER A 472 1.59 -16.12 13.40
CA SER A 472 2.58 -15.04 13.61
C SER A 472 2.20 -14.13 14.78
N GLY A 473 0.90 -13.95 15.05
CA GLY A 473 0.39 -13.17 16.18
C GLY A 473 0.20 -13.95 17.49
N ALA A 474 0.61 -15.23 17.56
CA ALA A 474 0.48 -16.02 18.79
C ALA A 474 1.46 -15.52 19.87
N VAL A 475 1.00 -15.52 21.12
CA VAL A 475 1.81 -15.19 22.30
C VAL A 475 2.01 -16.41 23.22
N SER A 476 1.46 -17.58 22.85
CA SER A 476 1.54 -18.80 23.64
C SER A 476 2.92 -19.43 23.55
N ALA A 477 3.40 -19.98 24.67
CA ALA A 477 4.67 -20.71 24.74
C ALA A 477 4.63 -22.07 24.02
N THR A 478 3.45 -22.59 23.72
CA THR A 478 3.23 -23.86 23.03
C THR A 478 2.25 -23.69 21.86
N ILE A 479 2.31 -24.62 20.92
CA ILE A 479 1.30 -24.84 19.89
C ILE A 479 0.12 -25.54 20.59
N SER A 480 -0.96 -24.79 20.80
CA SER A 480 -2.15 -25.26 21.50
C SER A 480 -2.87 -26.38 20.75
N LYS A 481 -3.75 -27.10 21.45
CA LYS A 481 -4.70 -28.03 20.83
C LYS A 481 -5.50 -27.36 19.71
N THR A 482 -6.01 -26.14 19.93
CA THR A 482 -6.76 -25.40 18.91
C THR A 482 -5.94 -25.17 17.64
N TYR A 483 -4.69 -24.72 17.77
CA TYR A 483 -3.83 -24.52 16.60
C TYR A 483 -3.51 -25.84 15.91
N SER A 484 -3.32 -26.91 16.66
CA SER A 484 -3.15 -28.25 16.12
C SER A 484 -4.36 -28.72 15.31
N ASP A 485 -5.57 -28.47 15.82
CA ASP A 485 -6.83 -28.87 15.18
C ASP A 485 -7.04 -28.10 13.87
N GLU A 486 -6.67 -26.82 13.81
CA GLU A 486 -6.72 -26.02 12.59
C GLU A 486 -5.78 -26.54 11.48
N VAL A 487 -4.57 -26.96 11.85
CA VAL A 487 -3.62 -27.55 10.89
C VAL A 487 -4.12 -28.90 10.39
N SER A 488 -4.69 -29.72 11.27
CA SER A 488 -5.38 -30.97 10.91
C SER A 488 -6.54 -30.71 9.94
N GLY A 489 -7.33 -29.65 10.19
CA GLY A 489 -8.40 -29.20 9.29
C GLY A 489 -7.90 -28.89 7.88
N SER A 490 -6.77 -28.18 7.78
CA SER A 490 -6.12 -27.88 6.49
C SER A 490 -5.66 -29.14 5.75
N ALA A 491 -5.06 -30.10 6.47
CA ALA A 491 -4.64 -31.38 5.88
C ALA A 491 -5.83 -32.21 5.38
N ASN A 492 -6.92 -32.25 6.16
CA ASN A 492 -8.16 -32.92 5.78
C ASN A 492 -8.83 -32.28 4.56
N TRP A 493 -8.83 -30.95 4.48
CA TRP A 493 -9.30 -30.24 3.29
C TRP A 493 -8.47 -30.61 2.07
N PHE A 494 -7.13 -30.58 2.18
CA PHE A 494 -6.25 -30.92 1.06
C PHE A 494 -6.50 -32.34 0.54
N ALA A 495 -6.64 -33.33 1.44
CA ALA A 495 -6.92 -34.72 1.06
C ALA A 495 -8.28 -34.93 0.34
N LYS A 496 -9.24 -34.02 0.53
CA LYS A 496 -10.51 -34.01 -0.24
C LYS A 496 -10.35 -33.25 -1.55
N ALA A 497 -9.63 -32.14 -1.51
CA ALA A 497 -9.44 -31.25 -2.64
C ALA A 497 -8.49 -31.83 -3.69
N TYR A 498 -7.51 -32.65 -3.29
CA TYR A 498 -6.48 -33.29 -4.10
C TYR A 498 -6.55 -34.81 -3.93
N ASP A 499 -6.41 -35.56 -5.02
CA ASP A 499 -6.38 -37.03 -4.95
C ASP A 499 -5.03 -37.56 -4.43
N HIS A 500 -4.96 -38.88 -4.25
CA HIS A 500 -3.83 -39.60 -3.64
C HIS A 500 -2.51 -39.50 -4.42
N THR A 501 -2.51 -38.96 -5.65
CA THR A 501 -1.27 -38.77 -6.42
C THR A 501 -0.47 -37.56 -5.94
N PHE A 502 -1.10 -36.65 -5.18
CA PHE A 502 -0.48 -35.45 -4.64
C PHE A 502 -0.04 -35.65 -3.19
N ARG A 503 1.02 -34.93 -2.79
CA ARG A 503 1.58 -34.99 -1.43
C ARG A 503 1.60 -33.62 -0.81
N ALA A 504 1.25 -33.53 0.47
CA ALA A 504 1.29 -32.29 1.21
C ALA A 504 2.05 -32.45 2.53
N THR A 505 2.84 -31.44 2.90
CA THR A 505 3.43 -31.30 4.22
C THR A 505 2.71 -30.19 4.98
N PRO A 506 2.02 -30.49 6.10
CA PRO A 506 1.47 -29.47 6.97
C PRO A 506 2.59 -28.69 7.66
N VAL A 507 2.52 -27.36 7.61
CA VAL A 507 3.48 -26.45 8.23
C VAL A 507 2.72 -25.43 9.07
N ILE A 508 3.08 -25.30 10.35
CA ILE A 508 2.59 -24.21 11.19
C ILE A 508 3.70 -23.17 11.40
N VAL A 509 3.39 -21.91 11.15
CA VAL A 509 4.26 -20.79 11.50
C VAL A 509 3.87 -20.32 12.89
N HIS A 510 4.74 -20.50 13.89
CA HIS A 510 4.42 -20.24 15.30
C HIS A 510 5.70 -19.91 16.08
N PRO A 511 5.70 -18.98 17.05
CA PRO A 511 6.91 -18.60 17.79
C PRO A 511 7.65 -19.77 18.45
N SER A 512 6.90 -20.81 18.85
CA SER A 512 7.39 -22.02 19.51
C SER A 512 7.20 -23.26 18.64
N ALA A 513 8.14 -24.20 18.72
CA ALA A 513 8.04 -25.54 18.14
C ALA A 513 7.58 -26.61 19.14
N THR A 514 7.16 -26.22 20.34
CA THR A 514 6.67 -27.15 21.37
C THR A 514 5.17 -27.32 21.25
N LEU A 515 4.70 -28.55 21.10
CA LEU A 515 3.28 -28.91 21.15
C LEU A 515 2.81 -29.00 22.59
N ASP A 516 1.62 -28.47 22.84
CA ASP A 516 0.89 -28.73 24.08
C ASP A 516 0.65 -30.23 24.29
N ALA A 517 0.54 -30.68 25.54
CA ALA A 517 0.31 -32.08 25.87
C ALA A 517 -0.97 -32.64 25.22
N LEU A 518 -2.01 -31.80 25.09
CA LEU A 518 -3.29 -32.15 24.48
C LEU A 518 -3.32 -31.97 22.96
N ALA A 519 -2.26 -31.42 22.35
CA ALA A 519 -2.20 -31.23 20.91
C ALA A 519 -2.01 -32.58 20.17
N THR A 520 -2.79 -32.73 19.10
CA THR A 520 -2.81 -33.93 18.23
C THR A 520 -2.63 -33.50 16.77
N PRO A 521 -1.39 -33.24 16.32
CA PRO A 521 -1.14 -32.70 14.99
C PRO A 521 -1.34 -33.75 13.91
N PRO A 522 -1.54 -33.33 12.64
CA PRO A 522 -1.53 -34.28 11.54
C PRO A 522 -0.14 -34.91 11.38
N PRO A 523 -0.04 -36.08 10.72
CA PRO A 523 1.24 -36.71 10.44
C PRO A 523 2.20 -35.76 9.72
N ASN A 524 3.49 -35.87 10.03
CA ASN A 524 4.57 -35.10 9.41
C ASN A 524 4.47 -33.58 9.57
N LEU A 525 3.74 -33.07 10.58
CA LEU A 525 3.73 -31.64 10.90
C LEU A 525 5.15 -31.08 11.03
N LYS A 526 5.38 -29.93 10.41
CA LYS A 526 6.59 -29.12 10.54
C LYS A 526 6.26 -27.75 11.12
N VAL A 527 7.26 -27.12 11.74
CA VAL A 527 7.13 -25.79 12.33
C VAL A 527 8.14 -24.83 11.71
N MET A 528 7.69 -23.62 11.40
CA MET A 528 8.56 -22.47 11.14
C MET A 528 8.46 -21.52 12.33
N THR A 529 9.48 -21.53 13.20
CA THR A 529 9.58 -20.56 14.29
C THR A 529 10.14 -19.23 13.82
N LYS A 530 10.23 -18.24 14.72
CA LYS A 530 10.92 -16.98 14.45
C LYS A 530 12.33 -17.21 13.88
N VAL A 531 13.07 -18.18 14.43
CA VAL A 531 14.42 -18.51 13.94
C VAL A 531 14.39 -18.99 12.48
N GLN A 532 13.43 -19.85 12.11
CA GLN A 532 13.31 -20.34 10.75
C GLN A 532 12.86 -19.25 9.78
N ILE A 533 11.93 -18.37 10.19
CA ILE A 533 11.48 -17.23 9.39
C ILE A 533 12.63 -16.24 9.19
N ASP A 534 13.36 -15.86 10.24
CA ASP A 534 14.52 -14.95 10.13
C ASP A 534 15.60 -15.55 9.21
N THR A 535 15.85 -16.86 9.31
CA THR A 535 16.80 -17.58 8.44
C THR A 535 16.32 -17.59 6.99
N LEU A 536 15.03 -17.85 6.76
CA LEU A 536 14.43 -17.83 5.43
C LEU A 536 14.50 -16.43 4.81
N GLN A 537 14.22 -15.37 5.57
CA GLN A 537 14.38 -14.00 5.12
C GLN A 537 15.82 -13.71 4.68
N ALA A 538 16.82 -14.13 5.48
CA ALA A 538 18.23 -13.96 5.12
C ALA A 538 18.60 -14.71 3.82
N ARG A 539 18.13 -15.95 3.67
CA ARG A 539 18.33 -16.77 2.46
C ARG A 539 17.70 -16.14 1.22
N VAL A 540 16.49 -15.62 1.33
CA VAL A 540 15.80 -14.96 0.20
C VAL A 540 16.49 -13.65 -0.16
N ARG A 541 16.92 -12.86 0.82
CA ARG A 541 17.68 -11.63 0.57
C ARG A 541 19.00 -11.93 -0.15
N SER A 542 19.71 -12.97 0.29
CA SER A 542 20.94 -13.46 -0.34
C SER A 542 20.70 -13.98 -1.77
N PHE A 543 19.60 -14.71 -1.98
CA PHE A 543 19.16 -15.14 -3.31
C PHE A 543 18.90 -13.94 -4.23
N ALA A 544 18.09 -12.98 -3.80
CA ALA A 544 17.77 -11.77 -4.58
C ALA A 544 19.05 -11.01 -4.95
N HIS A 545 19.96 -10.82 -3.99
CA HIS A 545 21.25 -10.17 -4.24
C HIS A 545 22.11 -10.91 -5.27
N SER A 546 22.10 -12.25 -5.24
CA SER A 546 22.87 -13.10 -6.16
C SER A 546 22.34 -13.07 -7.60
N VAL A 547 21.04 -12.80 -7.78
CA VAL A 547 20.39 -12.87 -9.11
C VAL A 547 20.02 -11.51 -9.69
N LYS A 548 20.13 -10.40 -8.94
CA LYS A 548 19.65 -9.07 -9.37
C LYS A 548 20.16 -8.61 -10.73
N ASP A 549 21.40 -8.98 -11.08
CA ASP A 549 22.03 -8.63 -12.37
C ASP A 549 22.04 -9.81 -13.36
N ARG A 550 21.46 -10.95 -12.99
CA ARG A 550 21.57 -12.24 -13.70
C ARG A 550 20.23 -12.97 -13.88
N LEU A 551 19.10 -12.25 -13.79
CA LEU A 551 17.76 -12.82 -13.98
C LEU A 551 17.55 -13.46 -15.37
N ASN A 552 18.40 -13.16 -16.35
CA ASN A 552 18.34 -13.75 -17.69
C ASN A 552 19.03 -15.12 -17.79
N GLU A 553 19.62 -15.63 -16.72
CA GLU A 553 20.43 -16.85 -16.71
C GLU A 553 19.78 -17.94 -15.83
N PRO A 554 18.91 -18.82 -16.38
CA PRO A 554 18.21 -19.85 -15.61
C PRO A 554 19.12 -20.78 -14.80
N ALA A 555 20.31 -21.08 -15.32
CA ALA A 555 21.30 -21.89 -14.61
C ALA A 555 21.83 -21.17 -13.35
N GLN A 556 22.12 -19.86 -13.44
CA GLN A 556 22.56 -19.08 -12.29
C GLN A 556 21.45 -18.90 -11.26
N VAL A 557 20.21 -18.67 -11.71
CA VAL A 557 19.06 -18.56 -10.80
C VAL A 557 18.83 -19.88 -10.07
N ARG A 558 18.91 -21.02 -10.78
CA ARG A 558 18.83 -22.35 -10.16
C ARG A 558 19.96 -22.58 -9.15
N PHE A 559 21.19 -22.22 -9.51
CA PHE A 559 22.33 -22.31 -8.61
C PHE A 559 22.13 -21.46 -7.34
N ALA A 560 21.66 -20.21 -7.50
CA ALA A 560 21.38 -19.32 -6.38
C ALA A 560 20.25 -19.85 -5.47
N LEU A 561 19.18 -20.42 -6.05
CA LEU A 561 18.14 -21.10 -5.27
C LEU A 561 18.73 -22.27 -4.46
N SER A 562 19.59 -23.08 -5.08
CA SER A 562 20.25 -24.21 -4.42
C SER A 562 21.18 -23.75 -3.29
N ALA A 563 22.07 -22.78 -3.57
CA ALA A 563 23.05 -22.26 -2.62
C ALA A 563 22.39 -21.62 -1.38
N ASN A 564 21.16 -21.12 -1.53
CA ASN A 564 20.38 -20.53 -0.44
C ASN A 564 19.34 -21.49 0.17
N TYR A 565 19.36 -22.78 -0.18
CA TYR A 565 18.42 -23.79 0.36
C TYR A 565 16.94 -23.48 0.08
N LEU A 566 16.65 -22.93 -1.11
CA LEU A 566 15.31 -22.52 -1.56
C LEU A 566 14.71 -23.47 -2.61
N LEU A 567 15.44 -24.49 -3.08
CA LEU A 567 14.89 -25.50 -3.98
C LEU A 567 13.79 -26.32 -3.30
N GLY A 568 12.68 -26.55 -4.01
CA GLY A 568 11.49 -27.24 -3.49
C GLY A 568 11.80 -28.57 -2.80
N GLU A 569 12.59 -29.42 -3.46
CA GLU A 569 12.99 -30.76 -2.98
C GLU A 569 13.73 -30.77 -1.62
N HIS A 570 14.35 -29.64 -1.26
CA HIS A 570 15.11 -29.49 -0.02
C HIS A 570 14.54 -28.42 0.91
N PHE A 571 13.46 -27.73 0.51
CA PHE A 571 12.95 -26.56 1.20
C PHE A 571 12.53 -26.91 2.64
N VAL A 572 11.70 -27.93 2.81
CA VAL A 572 11.14 -28.33 4.11
C VAL A 572 12.26 -28.69 5.08
N GLN A 573 13.22 -29.49 4.64
CA GLN A 573 14.27 -30.02 5.50
C GLN A 573 15.21 -28.92 6.02
N ASN A 574 15.40 -27.86 5.23
CA ASN A 574 16.31 -26.77 5.56
C ASN A 574 15.62 -25.57 6.25
N ASN A 575 14.32 -25.39 6.06
CA ASN A 575 13.60 -24.19 6.52
C ASN A 575 12.53 -24.47 7.59
N THR A 576 12.43 -25.71 8.07
CA THR A 576 11.47 -26.09 9.12
C THR A 576 12.11 -26.96 10.19
N VAL A 577 11.46 -27.08 11.34
CA VAL A 577 11.83 -28.01 12.41
C VAL A 577 10.69 -28.97 12.71
N VAL A 578 11.03 -30.12 13.29
CA VAL A 578 10.03 -31.07 13.80
C VAL A 578 9.56 -30.59 15.17
N PRO A 579 8.24 -30.53 15.43
CA PRO A 579 7.76 -30.13 16.74
C PRO A 579 8.13 -31.14 17.82
N LYS A 580 8.36 -30.66 19.05
CA LYS A 580 8.57 -31.50 20.23
C LYS A 580 7.29 -31.52 21.06
N LYS A 581 6.85 -32.68 21.53
CA LYS A 581 5.69 -32.77 22.42
C LYS A 581 6.10 -32.49 23.86
N LEU A 582 5.41 -31.59 24.53
CA LEU A 582 5.56 -31.38 25.96
C LEU A 582 5.10 -32.67 26.66
N GLN A 583 5.99 -33.26 27.46
CA GLN A 583 5.71 -34.47 28.22
C GLN A 583 4.78 -34.20 29.40
#